data_AF-A0A5K0V9P4-F1
#
_entry.id   AF-A0A5K0V9P4-F1
#
_cell.length_a   1.000
_cell.length_b   1.000
_cell.length_c   1.000
_cell.angle_alpha   90.00
_cell.angle_beta   90.00
_cell.angle_gamma   90.00
#
_symmetry.space_group_name_H-M   'P 1'
#
loop_
_entity.id
_entity.type
_entity.pdbx_description
1 polymer ?
#
loop_
_entity_poly.entity_id
_entity_poly.type
_entity_poly.pdbx_seq_one_letter_code
_entity_poly.pdbx_strand_id
1 'polypeptide(L)' 'IPVTYAGGVTTMSDLERIKAAGSGRVDVTVGSALDIFGGNLPYKNVVEWHKNQSVAVP' A
#
# COMPACT_ATOMS: atom_id res chain seq x y z
N ILE A 1 3.65 -13.90 -12.53
CA ILE A 1 4.67 -14.00 -11.46
C ILE A 1 4.28 -13.00 -10.39
N PRO A 2 4.17 -13.40 -9.11
CA PRO A 2 3.91 -12.47 -8.01
C PRO A 2 5.07 -11.46 -7.88
N VAL A 3 4.75 -10.18 -7.68
CA VAL A 3 5.75 -9.11 -7.56
C VAL A 3 5.38 -8.21 -6.38
N THR A 4 6.38 -7.87 -5.57
CA THR A 4 6.25 -6.95 -4.45
C THR A 4 7.21 -5.79 -4.62
N TYR A 5 6.69 -4.56 -4.54
CA TYR A 5 7.47 -3.34 -4.54
C TYR A 5 7.80 -2.90 -3.11
N ALA A 6 9.09 -2.74 -2.82
CA ALA A 6 9.59 -2.27 -1.53
C ALA A 6 10.55 -1.09 -1.75
N GLY A 7 10.00 0.11 -1.97
CA GLY A 7 10.79 1.31 -2.25
C GLY A 7 10.15 2.59 -1.74
N GLY A 8 10.46 3.00 -0.52
CA GLY A 8 10.23 4.37 -0.04
C GLY A 8 8.76 4.83 -0.05
N VAL A 9 7.80 3.94 0.16
CA VAL A 9 6.37 4.31 0.28
C VAL A 9 6.16 5.09 1.57
N THR A 10 5.67 6.33 1.46
CA THR A 10 5.53 7.24 2.61
C THR A 10 4.13 7.81 2.79
N THR A 11 3.28 7.74 1.76
CA THR A 11 1.94 8.33 1.76
C THR A 11 0.87 7.38 1.23
N MET A 12 -0.41 7.68 1.49
CA MET A 12 -1.54 6.97 0.86
C MET A 12 -1.55 7.13 -0.66
N SER A 13 -1.10 8.28 -1.18
CA SER A 13 -1.03 8.54 -2.62
C SER A 13 -0.02 7.63 -3.34
N ASP A 14 1.06 7.25 -2.65
CA ASP A 14 2.02 6.28 -3.19
C ASP A 14 1.37 4.91 -3.40
N LEU A 15 0.52 4.47 -2.46
CA LEU A 15 -0.23 3.21 -2.55
C LEU A 15 -1.16 3.22 -3.77
N GLU A 16 -1.91 4.30 -3.98
CA GLU A 16 -2.78 4.45 -5.15
C GLU A 16 -1.98 4.45 -6.47
N ARG A 17 -0.85 5.16 -6.50
CA ARG A 17 0.02 5.21 -7.67
C ARG A 17 0.56 3.83 -8.04
N ILE A 18 1.04 3.06 -7.05
CA ILE A 18 1.56 1.71 -7.26
C ILE A 18 0.45 0.77 -7.70
N LYS A 19 -0.73 0.83 -7.07
CA LYS A 19 -1.89 0.06 -7.49
C LYS A 19 -2.26 0.34 -8.95
N ALA A 20 -2.34 1.61 -9.35
CA ALA A 20 -2.68 1.99 -10.71
C ALA A 20 -1.60 1.54 -11.71
N ALA A 21 -0.33 1.83 -11.45
CA ALA A 21 0.78 1.44 -12.31
C ALA A 21 0.93 -0.09 -12.43
N GLY A 22 0.68 -0.81 -11.34
CA GLY A 22 0.69 -2.27 -11.28
C GLY A 22 -0.61 -2.94 -11.75
N SER A 23 -1.63 -2.18 -12.16
CA SER A 23 -2.96 -2.70 -12.52
C SER A 23 -3.55 -3.64 -11.44
N GLY A 24 -3.32 -3.33 -10.16
CA GLY A 24 -3.73 -4.14 -9.03
C GLY A 24 -3.00 -5.48 -8.85
N ARG A 25 -1.90 -5.72 -9.59
CA ARG A 25 -1.14 -6.98 -9.60
C ARG A 25 0.22 -6.89 -8.89
N VAL A 26 0.54 -5.73 -8.33
CA VAL A 26 1.80 -5.47 -7.63
C VAL A 26 1.49 -5.21 -6.17
N ASP A 27 2.03 -6.05 -5.30
CA ASP A 27 1.98 -5.86 -3.86
C ASP A 27 2.97 -4.77 -3.44
N VAL A 28 2.76 -4.19 -2.26
CA VAL A 28 3.60 -3.10 -1.76
C VAL A 28 3.95 -3.30 -0.29
N THR A 29 5.19 -2.99 0.07
CA THR A 29 5.64 -2.94 1.47
C THR A 29 5.66 -1.50 1.97
N VAL A 30 5.08 -1.29 3.16
CA VAL A 30 5.18 -0.04 3.91
C VAL A 30 5.86 -0.33 5.24
N GLY A 31 7.00 0.31 5.49
CA GLY A 31 7.83 0.10 6.68
C GLY A 31 7.89 1.34 7.55
N SER A 32 9.06 1.98 7.60
CA SER A 32 9.39 3.13 8.47
C SER A 32 8.43 4.33 8.36
N ALA A 33 7.63 4.44 7.30
CA ALA A 33 6.62 5.47 7.19
C ALA A 33 5.43 5.29 8.14
N LEU A 34 5.17 4.06 8.60
CA LEU A 34 4.04 3.76 9.48
C LEU A 34 4.24 4.38 10.87
N ASP A 35 3.16 4.90 11.44
CA ASP A 35 3.10 5.45 12.80
C ASP A 35 3.59 4.44 13.86
N ILE A 36 3.24 3.16 13.73
CA ILE A 36 3.72 2.08 14.60
C ILE A 36 5.24 1.85 14.54
N PHE A 37 5.93 2.43 13.56
CA PHE A 37 7.39 2.42 13.41
C PHE A 37 8.03 3.81 13.53
N GLY A 38 7.28 4.81 14.04
CA GLY A 38 7.78 6.18 14.26
C GLY A 38 7.60 7.14 13.08
N GLY A 39 6.90 6.72 12.03
CA GLY A 39 6.52 7.59 10.91
C GLY A 39 5.20 8.34 11.13
N ASN A 40 4.68 8.95 10.07
CA ASN A 40 3.45 9.78 10.11
C ASN A 40 2.26 9.14 9.38
N LEU A 41 2.44 7.99 8.74
CA LEU A 41 1.39 7.30 7.99
C LEU A 41 0.61 6.37 8.93
N PRO A 42 -0.68 6.60 9.19
CA PRO A 42 -1.41 5.76 10.14
C PRO A 42 -1.56 4.31 9.65
N TYR A 43 -1.08 3.34 10.41
CA TYR A 43 -1.19 1.92 10.06
C TYR A 43 -2.64 1.50 9.79
N LYS A 44 -3.58 2.01 10.60
CA LYS A 44 -5.01 1.76 10.44
C LYS A 44 -5.53 2.16 9.06
N ASN A 45 -5.09 3.30 8.53
CA ASN A 45 -5.52 3.80 7.22
C ASN A 45 -5.02 2.88 6.10
N VAL A 46 -3.78 2.38 6.20
CA VAL A 46 -3.22 1.43 5.22
C VAL A 46 -3.99 0.10 5.23
N VAL A 47 -4.33 -0.41 6.43
CA VAL A 47 -5.13 -1.64 6.56
C VAL A 47 -6.56 -1.46 6.02
N GLU A 48 -7.22 -0.35 6.34
CA GLU A 48 -8.55 -0.04 5.83
C GLU A 48 -8.56 0.10 4.31
N TRP A 49 -7.58 0.84 3.77
CA TRP A 49 -7.36 0.94 2.34
C TRP A 49 -7.17 -0.43 1.69
N HIS A 50 -6.36 -1.32 2.29
CA HIS A 50 -6.12 -2.67 1.77
C HIS A 50 -7.39 -3.52 1.75
N LYS A 51 -8.20 -3.48 2.82
CA LYS A 51 -9.49 -4.18 2.89
C LYS A 51 -10.47 -3.69 1.82
N ASN A 52 -10.46 -2.40 1.51
CA ASN A 52 -11.30 -1.82 0.45
C ASN A 52 -10.88 -2.25 -0.96
N GLN A 53 -9.71 -2.86 -1.14
CA GLN A 53 -9.27 -3.42 -2.44
C GLN A 53 -9.93 -4.76 -2.77
N SER A 54 -10.40 -5.50 -1.75
CA SER A 54 -10.97 -6.85 -1.92
C SER A 54 -12.34 -6.88 -2.61
N VAL A 55 -12.80 -5.75 -3.16
CA VAL A 55 -14.10 -5.60 -3.85
C VAL A 55 -13.98 -5.60 -5.38
N ALA A 56 -12.78 -5.79 -5.94
CA ALA A 56 -12.62 -5.86 -7.40
C ALA A 56 -11.83 -7.10 -7.83
N VAL A 57 -12.55 -8.17 -8.17
CA VAL A 57 -12.52 -8.94 -9.43
C VAL A 57 -13.47 -10.16 -9.27
N PRO A 58 -14.56 -10.31 -10.06
CA PRO A 58 -15.24 -11.60 -10.23
C PRO A 58 -14.36 -12.61 -11.01
#